data_AF-X1BB34-F1
#
_entry.id   AF-X1BB34-F1
#
_cell.length_a   1.000
_cell.length_b   1.000
_cell.length_c   1.000
_cell.angle_alpha   90.00
_cell.angle_beta   90.00
_cell.angle_gamma   90.00
#
_symmetry.space_group_name_H-M   'P 1'
#
loop_
_entity.id
_entity.type
_entity.pdbx_description
1 polymer ?
#
loop_
_entity_poly.entity_id
_entity_poly.type
_entity_poly.pdbx_seq_one_letter_code
_entity_poly.pdbx_strand_id
1 'polypeptide(L)'
;IESTAPDNYDYQIGLIFKFHPKNIAMYNSTSLSIPLGPHYSNVTVRALHVGGWYDHFLQGTIDGYIGYDDMGATRAKGYQKMIIGPWTHVNFQSIKQGELTYPQNSNGYDLVLGWEQEVFDDSLLDIPANWDKERVAYYLMGSVDEESDQWNYWRYAYDWPLDYVNDTWYFNAGEVLSNVSSGTINMKCSYLYNPIDPVPNLGGQNQPFDLCGPMDQRDIENRGDVLLFETDNLTEPVETVGRIWGHLYVSSNCTDTDFTIKLTDVYPDG
;
A
#
# COMPACT_ATOMS: atom_id res chain seq x y z
N ILE A 1 -3.32 -26.93 24.86
CA ILE A 1 -3.31 -27.26 23.42
C ILE A 1 -1.84 -27.23 23.05
N GLU A 2 -1.28 -28.37 22.65
CA GLU A 2 0.12 -28.47 22.24
C GLU A 2 0.30 -27.68 20.93
N SER A 3 1.40 -26.94 20.85
CA SER A 3 1.77 -26.12 19.70
C SER A 3 1.76 -26.94 18.41
N THR A 4 1.16 -26.41 17.34
CA THR A 4 1.24 -27.00 15.99
C THR A 4 2.49 -26.55 15.23
N ALA A 5 3.36 -25.74 15.84
CA ALA A 5 4.67 -25.46 15.28
C ALA A 5 5.44 -26.79 15.16
N PRO A 6 6.08 -27.08 14.02
CA PRO A 6 6.90 -28.29 13.92
C PRO A 6 7.93 -28.29 15.04
N ASP A 7 8.25 -29.47 15.59
CA ASP A 7 9.17 -29.66 16.74
C ASP A 7 10.56 -29.01 16.58
N ASN A 8 10.86 -28.46 15.40
CA ASN A 8 12.09 -27.79 15.04
C ASN A 8 11.98 -26.27 14.85
N TYR A 9 10.86 -25.60 15.19
CA TYR A 9 10.74 -24.14 15.02
C TYR A 9 11.89 -23.37 15.67
N ASP A 10 12.20 -23.68 16.94
CA ASP A 10 13.32 -23.06 17.65
C ASP A 10 14.67 -23.32 16.95
N TYR A 11 14.82 -24.50 16.33
CA TYR A 11 15.99 -24.82 15.54
C TYR A 11 16.05 -24.03 14.23
N GLN A 12 14.93 -23.87 13.52
CA GLN A 12 14.85 -23.10 12.27
C GLN A 12 15.13 -21.62 12.52
N ILE A 13 14.48 -21.03 13.52
CA ILE A 13 14.69 -19.64 13.92
C ILE A 13 16.10 -19.45 14.47
N GLY A 14 16.57 -20.37 15.31
CA GLY A 14 17.94 -20.37 15.82
C GLY A 14 18.98 -20.47 14.69
N LEU A 15 18.71 -21.25 13.64
CA LEU A 15 19.57 -21.37 12.47
C LEU A 15 19.59 -20.07 11.67
N ILE A 16 18.43 -19.45 11.43
CA ILE A 16 18.34 -18.15 10.75
C ILE A 16 19.14 -17.11 11.53
N PHE A 17 18.92 -16.96 12.84
CA PHE A 17 19.64 -15.96 13.63
C PHE A 17 21.11 -16.28 13.89
N LYS A 18 21.51 -17.55 13.75
CA LYS A 18 22.93 -17.93 13.74
C LYS A 18 23.66 -17.38 12.52
N PHE A 19 23.02 -17.34 11.35
CA PHE A 19 23.62 -16.82 10.11
C PHE A 19 23.29 -15.36 9.83
N HIS A 20 22.16 -14.88 10.33
CA HIS A 20 21.67 -13.52 10.22
C HIS A 20 21.28 -13.01 11.60
N PRO A 21 22.27 -12.60 12.43
CA PRO A 21 21.98 -12.10 13.77
C PRO A 21 20.91 -11.00 13.70
N LYS A 22 20.03 -10.91 14.72
CA LYS A 22 19.11 -9.78 14.89
C LYS A 22 19.88 -8.48 15.08
N ASN A 23 20.42 -7.96 13.97
CA ASN A 23 21.22 -6.76 13.91
C ASN A 23 20.40 -5.72 13.15
N ILE A 24 19.70 -4.90 13.93
CA ILE A 24 18.84 -3.82 13.45
C ILE A 24 19.58 -2.93 12.44
N ALA A 25 20.89 -2.72 12.62
CA ALA A 25 21.68 -1.94 11.68
C ALA A 25 21.86 -2.63 10.32
N MET A 26 21.97 -3.97 10.26
CA MET A 26 22.03 -4.69 8.97
C MET A 26 20.68 -4.63 8.24
N TYR A 27 19.59 -4.90 8.94
CA TYR A 27 18.25 -4.93 8.34
C TYR A 27 17.75 -3.56 7.89
N ASN A 28 18.25 -2.48 8.49
CA ASN A 28 17.89 -1.11 8.14
C ASN A 28 19.01 -0.36 7.39
N SER A 29 20.12 -1.03 7.02
CA SER A 29 21.32 -0.41 6.45
C SER A 29 21.09 0.35 5.14
N THR A 30 20.00 0.06 4.44
CA THR A 30 19.60 0.71 3.18
C THR A 30 18.54 1.81 3.37
N SER A 31 18.02 1.97 4.59
CA SER A 31 17.06 3.03 4.90
C SER A 31 17.81 4.33 5.22
N LEU A 32 17.46 5.42 4.55
CA LEU A 32 18.00 6.76 4.88
C LEU A 32 17.45 7.30 6.22
N SER A 33 16.55 6.55 6.86
CA SER A 33 15.92 6.89 8.14
C SER A 33 16.74 6.44 9.37
N ILE A 34 17.86 5.72 9.20
CA ILE A 34 18.68 5.30 10.35
C ILE A 34 19.76 6.33 10.74
N PRO A 35 20.14 6.43 12.03
CA PRO A 35 21.22 7.30 12.50
C PRO A 35 22.62 6.97 11.96
N LEU A 36 22.83 5.74 11.45
CA LEU A 36 24.12 5.22 11.05
C LEU A 36 24.11 4.95 9.53
N GLY A 37 24.28 6.01 8.73
CA GLY A 37 24.28 5.92 7.27
C GLY A 37 24.19 7.29 6.61
N PRO A 38 24.20 7.38 5.27
CA PRO A 38 23.77 8.60 4.59
C PRO A 38 22.33 8.93 5.00
N HIS A 39 22.06 10.21 5.26
CA HIS A 39 20.74 10.72 5.62
C HIS A 39 20.13 11.48 4.45
N TYR A 40 18.82 11.70 4.49
CA TYR A 40 18.15 12.60 3.56
C TYR A 40 18.80 13.99 3.49
N SER A 41 19.36 14.49 4.60
CA SER A 41 20.06 15.77 4.66
C SER A 41 21.39 15.82 3.90
N ASN A 42 21.90 14.68 3.42
CA ASN A 42 23.05 14.63 2.52
C ASN A 42 22.64 14.77 1.04
N VAL A 43 21.35 14.74 0.73
CA VAL A 43 20.84 14.65 -0.64
C VAL A 43 20.58 16.05 -1.19
N THR A 44 21.21 16.38 -2.31
CA THR A 44 21.11 17.69 -2.96
C THR A 44 20.52 17.60 -4.37
N VAL A 45 19.79 16.53 -4.69
CA VAL A 45 19.22 16.32 -6.04
C VAL A 45 17.70 16.36 -6.01
N ARG A 46 17.14 16.93 -7.07
CA ARG A 46 15.72 16.85 -7.39
C ARG A 46 15.45 15.46 -7.93
N ALA A 47 14.29 14.89 -7.63
CA ALA A 47 13.90 13.60 -8.17
C ALA A 47 12.41 13.55 -8.50
N LEU A 48 12.11 12.67 -9.45
CA LEU A 48 10.77 12.15 -9.71
C LEU A 48 10.69 10.75 -9.09
N HIS A 49 9.75 10.58 -8.16
CA HIS A 49 9.44 9.30 -7.52
C HIS A 49 8.26 8.67 -8.24
N VAL A 50 8.39 7.43 -8.71
CA VAL A 50 7.33 6.75 -9.45
C VAL A 50 7.02 5.42 -8.76
N GLY A 51 5.75 5.18 -8.46
CA GLY A 51 5.26 3.96 -7.84
C GLY A 51 3.88 3.57 -8.34
N GLY A 52 3.40 2.42 -7.89
CA GLY A 52 2.06 1.93 -8.19
C GLY A 52 1.31 1.48 -6.95
N TRP A 53 -0.02 1.63 -6.92
CA TRP A 53 -0.84 1.21 -5.77
C TRP A 53 -0.64 -0.26 -5.39
N TYR A 54 -0.41 -1.12 -6.39
CA TYR A 54 -0.15 -2.55 -6.22
C TYR A 54 1.35 -2.91 -6.28
N ASP A 55 2.25 -1.93 -6.14
CA ASP A 55 3.70 -2.17 -6.08
C ASP A 55 4.15 -2.43 -4.64
N HIS A 56 4.93 -3.50 -4.43
CA HIS A 56 5.50 -3.85 -3.13
C HIS A 56 6.59 -2.89 -2.66
N PHE A 57 7.09 -2.02 -3.53
CA PHE A 57 7.99 -0.94 -3.14
C PHE A 57 7.29 0.40 -2.86
N LEU A 58 5.97 0.49 -3.01
CA LEU A 58 5.24 1.76 -2.91
C LEU A 58 5.54 2.52 -1.62
N GLN A 59 5.56 1.84 -0.48
CA GLN A 59 5.84 2.48 0.81
C GLN A 59 7.24 3.12 0.82
N GLY A 60 8.24 2.44 0.22
CA GLY A 60 9.59 2.99 0.07
C GLY A 60 9.64 4.19 -0.88
N THR A 61 8.84 4.18 -1.96
CA THR A 61 8.70 5.32 -2.88
C THR A 61 8.11 6.53 -2.17
N ILE A 62 7.05 6.34 -1.38
CA ILE A 62 6.40 7.40 -0.60
C ILE A 62 7.34 7.94 0.48
N ASP A 63 7.99 7.06 1.24
CA ASP A 63 8.94 7.47 2.29
C ASP A 63 10.17 8.18 1.69
N GLY A 64 10.59 7.76 0.49
CA GLY A 64 11.58 8.45 -0.32
C GLY A 64 11.14 9.87 -0.62
N TYR A 65 10.01 10.05 -1.31
CA TYR A 65 9.46 11.37 -1.63
C TYR A 65 9.42 12.28 -0.40
N ILE A 66 8.76 11.86 0.68
CA ILE A 66 8.62 12.64 1.92
C ILE A 66 10.02 12.97 2.48
N GLY A 67 10.90 11.97 2.57
CA GLY A 67 12.22 12.15 3.17
C GLY A 67 13.10 13.12 2.39
N TYR A 68 13.19 12.98 1.07
CA TYR A 68 13.97 13.90 0.24
C TYR A 68 13.35 15.31 0.20
N ASP A 69 12.01 15.42 0.26
CA ASP A 69 11.32 16.70 0.18
C ASP A 69 11.40 17.50 1.48
N ASP A 70 11.24 16.85 2.63
CA ASP A 70 11.22 17.51 3.94
C ASP A 70 12.62 17.69 4.53
N MET A 71 13.49 16.71 4.31
CA MET A 71 14.78 16.59 4.99
C MET A 71 15.96 16.73 4.05
N GLY A 72 15.73 16.88 2.74
CA GLY A 72 16.77 17.14 1.75
C GLY A 72 17.60 18.39 2.05
N ALA A 73 18.76 18.50 1.39
CA ALA A 73 19.57 19.71 1.38
C ALA A 73 19.08 20.72 0.31
N THR A 74 19.79 21.82 0.14
CA THR A 74 19.37 23.05 -0.57
C THR A 74 18.69 22.87 -1.93
N ARG A 75 19.12 21.90 -2.75
CA ARG A 75 18.57 21.66 -4.10
C ARG A 75 17.48 20.58 -4.14
N ALA A 76 17.30 19.83 -3.05
CA ALA A 76 16.35 18.73 -2.96
C ALA A 76 15.09 19.12 -2.19
N LYS A 77 15.24 19.86 -1.09
CA LYS A 77 14.16 20.19 -0.15
C LYS A 77 13.07 21.03 -0.82
N GLY A 78 11.83 20.54 -0.80
CA GLY A 78 10.68 21.17 -1.48
C GLY A 78 10.70 21.06 -3.01
N TYR A 79 11.62 20.28 -3.57
CA TYR A 79 11.85 20.15 -5.02
C TYR A 79 11.82 18.69 -5.48
N GLN A 80 10.89 17.91 -4.92
CA GLN A 80 10.59 16.54 -5.34
C GLN A 80 9.24 16.49 -6.05
N LYS A 81 9.07 15.53 -6.97
CA LYS A 81 7.77 15.16 -7.56
C LYS A 81 7.47 13.68 -7.34
N MET A 82 6.20 13.30 -7.25
CA MET A 82 5.78 11.90 -7.08
C MET A 82 4.59 11.54 -7.97
N ILE A 83 4.65 10.37 -8.60
CA ILE A 83 3.56 9.79 -9.40
C ILE A 83 3.20 8.42 -8.84
N ILE A 84 1.92 8.18 -8.54
CA ILE A 84 1.39 6.88 -8.12
C ILE A 84 0.27 6.44 -9.07
N GLY A 85 0.55 5.47 -9.96
CA GLY A 85 -0.47 4.90 -10.85
C GLY A 85 -1.17 3.67 -10.26
N PRO A 86 -2.16 3.09 -10.95
CA PRO A 86 -2.81 1.85 -10.53
C PRO A 86 -1.96 0.61 -10.85
N TRP A 87 -0.63 0.75 -10.85
CA TRP A 87 0.26 -0.25 -11.40
C TRP A 87 0.71 -1.27 -10.35
N THR A 88 0.96 -2.48 -10.84
CA THR A 88 1.83 -3.47 -10.21
C THR A 88 3.29 -3.18 -10.57
N HIS A 89 4.22 -3.84 -9.88
CA HIS A 89 5.66 -3.69 -10.15
C HIS A 89 6.05 -4.03 -11.60
N VAL A 90 5.41 -5.04 -12.21
CA VAL A 90 5.79 -5.55 -13.54
C VAL A 90 5.02 -4.96 -14.71
N ASN A 91 3.85 -4.38 -14.45
CA ASN A 91 2.96 -3.86 -15.49
C ASN A 91 2.92 -2.33 -15.45
N PHE A 92 4.05 -1.68 -15.17
CA PHE A 92 4.18 -0.23 -15.22
C PHE A 92 3.67 0.33 -16.56
N GLN A 93 2.80 1.35 -16.51
CA GLN A 93 2.15 1.99 -17.66
C GLN A 93 1.26 1.07 -18.52
N SER A 94 1.04 -0.18 -18.12
CA SER A 94 -0.02 -1.02 -18.69
C SER A 94 -1.37 -0.64 -18.07
N ILE A 95 -2.43 -0.72 -18.88
CA ILE A 95 -3.80 -0.57 -18.40
C ILE A 95 -4.35 -1.86 -17.78
N LYS A 96 -3.73 -3.01 -18.10
CA LYS A 96 -4.08 -4.32 -17.53
C LYS A 96 -3.25 -4.57 -16.28
N GLN A 97 -3.92 -4.81 -15.15
CA GLN A 97 -3.33 -5.04 -13.83
C GLN A 97 -4.09 -6.16 -13.15
N GLY A 98 -3.42 -7.26 -12.80
CA GLY A 98 -4.11 -8.45 -12.32
C GLY A 98 -5.25 -8.86 -13.25
N GLU A 99 -6.45 -8.98 -12.71
CA GLU A 99 -7.67 -9.31 -13.44
C GLU A 99 -8.41 -8.09 -14.00
N LEU A 100 -8.08 -6.87 -13.59
CA LEU A 100 -8.76 -5.65 -14.04
C LEU A 100 -8.06 -4.98 -15.23
N THR A 101 -8.85 -4.31 -16.05
CA THR A 101 -8.36 -3.43 -17.13
C THR A 101 -8.86 -2.02 -16.84
N TYR A 102 -7.97 -1.12 -16.44
CA TYR A 102 -8.30 0.28 -16.19
C TYR A 102 -8.51 1.05 -17.51
N PRO A 103 -9.19 2.21 -17.47
CA PRO A 103 -9.34 3.05 -18.65
C PRO A 103 -8.00 3.51 -19.24
N GLN A 104 -7.99 3.86 -20.53
CA GLN A 104 -6.76 4.15 -21.28
C GLN A 104 -5.89 5.25 -20.65
N ASN A 105 -6.51 6.22 -19.95
CA ASN A 105 -5.81 7.31 -19.27
C ASN A 105 -4.92 6.86 -18.09
N SER A 106 -5.10 5.64 -17.57
CA SER A 106 -4.33 5.07 -16.45
C SER A 106 -2.86 4.78 -16.77
N ASN A 107 -2.47 4.73 -18.05
CA ASN A 107 -1.11 4.41 -18.44
C ASN A 107 -0.09 5.44 -17.93
N GLY A 108 -0.47 6.73 -17.80
CA GLY A 108 0.40 7.79 -17.26
C GLY A 108 1.69 8.06 -18.04
N TYR A 109 1.83 7.57 -19.28
CA TYR A 109 3.05 7.68 -20.08
C TYR A 109 3.49 9.14 -20.28
N ASP A 110 2.60 9.97 -20.81
CA ASP A 110 2.88 11.39 -21.07
C ASP A 110 3.12 12.18 -19.77
N LEU A 111 2.45 11.80 -18.68
CA LEU A 111 2.62 12.42 -17.37
C LEU A 111 4.03 12.14 -16.81
N VAL A 112 4.45 10.86 -16.82
CA VAL A 112 5.78 10.45 -16.35
C VAL A 112 6.87 11.12 -17.17
N LEU A 113 6.78 11.03 -18.51
CA LEU A 113 7.78 11.66 -19.38
C LEU A 113 7.80 13.18 -19.25
N GLY A 114 6.63 13.81 -19.13
CA GLY A 114 6.54 15.25 -18.98
C GLY A 114 7.22 15.74 -17.70
N TRP A 115 6.93 15.10 -16.56
CA TRP A 115 7.55 15.47 -15.28
C TRP A 115 9.02 15.07 -15.20
N GLU A 116 9.42 13.95 -15.82
CA GLU A 116 10.82 13.56 -15.93
C GLU A 116 11.63 14.61 -16.71
N GLN A 117 11.14 15.00 -17.89
CA GLN A 117 11.76 16.03 -18.71
C GLN A 117 11.85 17.35 -17.95
N GLU A 118 10.78 17.77 -17.27
CA GLU A 118 10.74 19.00 -16.48
C GLU A 118 11.80 19.00 -15.36
N VAL A 119 11.96 17.88 -14.63
CA VAL A 119 12.98 17.73 -13.58
C VAL A 119 14.40 17.73 -14.16
N PHE A 120 14.62 17.09 -15.30
CA PHE A 120 15.93 17.08 -15.96
C PHE A 120 16.31 18.44 -16.54
N ASP A 121 15.39 19.12 -17.21
CA ASP A 121 15.58 20.45 -17.78
C ASP A 121 16.00 21.46 -16.69
N ASP A 122 15.34 21.42 -15.54
CA ASP A 122 15.67 22.27 -14.39
C ASP A 122 16.98 21.88 -13.72
N SER A 123 17.35 20.59 -13.73
CA SER A 123 18.56 20.10 -13.07
C SER A 123 19.83 20.20 -13.91
N LEU A 124 19.70 20.14 -15.24
CA LEU A 124 20.81 19.99 -16.19
C LEU A 124 20.93 21.15 -17.19
N LEU A 125 19.84 21.85 -17.49
CA LEU A 125 19.80 22.90 -18.52
C LEU A 125 19.46 24.29 -17.97
N ASP A 126 19.27 24.43 -16.65
CA ASP A 126 18.83 25.66 -15.99
C ASP A 126 17.49 26.22 -16.52
N ILE A 127 16.63 25.33 -17.05
CA ILE A 127 15.27 25.67 -17.49
C ILE A 127 14.31 25.39 -16.32
N PRO A 128 13.78 26.41 -15.62
CA PRO A 128 13.09 26.18 -14.35
C PRO A 128 11.84 25.33 -14.48
N ALA A 129 11.73 24.29 -13.65
CA ALA A 129 10.50 23.55 -13.42
C ALA A 129 9.51 24.38 -12.59
N ASN A 130 8.23 24.05 -12.67
CA ASN A 130 7.20 24.74 -11.90
C ASN A 130 6.97 24.05 -10.55
N TRP A 131 7.75 24.47 -9.57
CA TRP A 131 7.69 23.93 -8.20
C TRP A 131 6.58 24.54 -7.33
N ASP A 132 5.95 25.63 -7.78
CA ASP A 132 4.82 26.27 -7.09
C ASP A 132 3.46 25.63 -7.41
N LYS A 133 3.47 24.57 -8.23
CA LYS A 133 2.28 23.79 -8.64
C LYS A 133 2.21 22.43 -7.93
N GLU A 134 1.23 21.64 -8.30
CA GLU A 134 1.09 20.27 -7.85
C GLU A 134 2.33 19.43 -8.18
N ARG A 135 2.86 18.76 -7.17
CA ARG A 135 4.08 17.93 -7.25
C ARG A 135 3.79 16.46 -7.04
N VAL A 136 2.57 16.12 -6.65
CA VAL A 136 2.09 14.76 -6.48
C VAL A 136 0.97 14.53 -7.48
N ALA A 137 1.08 13.46 -8.26
CA ALA A 137 0.01 12.95 -9.09
C ALA A 137 -0.31 11.53 -8.66
N TYR A 138 -1.57 11.21 -8.44
CA TYR A 138 -2.00 9.86 -8.10
C TYR A 138 -3.24 9.49 -8.88
N TYR A 139 -3.33 8.24 -9.32
CA TYR A 139 -4.49 7.75 -10.03
C TYR A 139 -5.55 7.32 -9.01
N LEU A 140 -6.69 8.02 -8.98
CA LEU A 140 -7.82 7.60 -8.16
C LEU A 140 -8.51 6.43 -8.86
N MET A 141 -8.43 5.25 -8.27
CA MET A 141 -9.10 4.04 -8.76
C MET A 141 -10.57 4.03 -8.33
N GLY A 142 -11.40 3.34 -9.09
CA GLY A 142 -12.75 2.95 -8.69
C GLY A 142 -13.25 1.85 -9.62
N SER A 143 -14.57 1.63 -9.67
CA SER A 143 -15.17 0.61 -10.54
C SER A 143 -14.71 0.78 -12.00
N VAL A 144 -14.24 -0.31 -12.61
CA VAL A 144 -13.85 -0.35 -14.03
C VAL A 144 -15.01 -0.71 -14.96
N ASP A 145 -16.15 -1.14 -14.40
CA ASP A 145 -17.34 -1.53 -15.16
C ASP A 145 -18.29 -0.36 -15.40
N GLU A 146 -18.09 0.75 -14.68
CA GLU A 146 -18.89 1.96 -14.79
C GLU A 146 -18.04 3.14 -15.25
N GLU A 147 -18.48 3.81 -16.32
CA GLU A 147 -17.92 5.10 -16.70
C GLU A 147 -18.27 6.15 -15.64
N SER A 148 -17.28 6.93 -15.24
CA SER A 148 -17.43 7.93 -14.19
C SER A 148 -16.51 9.11 -14.40
N ASP A 149 -16.98 10.30 -13.99
CA ASP A 149 -16.18 11.50 -13.84
C ASP A 149 -15.66 11.71 -12.40
N GLN A 150 -15.96 10.77 -11.49
CA GLN A 150 -15.59 10.83 -10.06
C GLN A 150 -14.42 9.91 -9.67
N TRP A 151 -14.16 8.84 -10.43
CA TRP A 151 -12.99 7.97 -10.28
C TRP A 151 -12.37 7.58 -11.63
N ASN A 152 -11.28 6.80 -11.63
CA ASN A 152 -10.47 6.43 -12.79
C ASN A 152 -9.83 7.61 -13.54
N TYR A 153 -9.24 8.55 -12.79
CA TYR A 153 -8.43 9.63 -13.35
C TYR A 153 -7.28 10.06 -12.43
N TRP A 154 -6.33 10.77 -13.02
CA TRP A 154 -5.21 11.38 -12.32
C TRP A 154 -5.68 12.59 -11.51
N ARG A 155 -5.47 12.54 -10.20
CA ARG A 155 -5.59 13.66 -9.28
C ARG A 155 -4.22 14.22 -8.96
N TYR A 156 -4.21 15.51 -8.62
CA TYR A 156 -2.98 16.26 -8.38
C TYR A 156 -3.04 16.91 -7.01
N ALA A 157 -1.92 16.95 -6.32
CA ALA A 157 -1.77 17.57 -5.01
C ALA A 157 -0.42 18.29 -4.89
N TYR A 158 -0.36 19.31 -4.04
CA TYR A 158 0.86 20.06 -3.77
C TYR A 158 1.88 19.27 -2.97
N ASP A 159 1.43 18.32 -2.16
CA ASP A 159 2.29 17.52 -1.30
C ASP A 159 1.63 16.21 -0.85
N TRP A 160 2.41 15.38 -0.16
CA TRP A 160 1.97 14.14 0.47
C TRP A 160 2.55 13.99 1.88
N PRO A 161 1.80 13.50 2.89
CA PRO A 161 0.41 13.04 2.80
C PRO A 161 -0.58 14.17 2.52
N LEU A 162 -1.72 13.82 1.92
CA LEU A 162 -2.83 14.76 1.74
C LEU A 162 -3.39 15.19 3.09
N ASP A 163 -4.00 16.37 3.15
CA ASP A 163 -4.87 16.73 4.27
C ASP A 163 -6.01 15.71 4.37
N TYR A 164 -6.20 15.14 5.56
CA TYR A 164 -7.17 14.07 5.77
C TYR A 164 -8.00 14.30 7.04
N VAL A 165 -9.20 13.75 7.02
CA VAL A 165 -10.02 13.55 8.22
C VAL A 165 -10.00 12.06 8.52
N ASN A 166 -9.78 11.70 9.79
CA ASN A 166 -9.88 10.30 10.19
C ASN A 166 -11.31 9.81 9.98
N ASP A 167 -11.49 8.92 9.00
CA ASP A 167 -12.72 8.16 8.83
C ASP A 167 -12.52 6.76 9.40
N THR A 168 -13.22 6.46 10.50
CA THR A 168 -13.00 5.24 11.27
C THR A 168 -14.16 4.28 11.04
N TRP A 169 -13.83 3.12 10.52
CA TRP A 169 -14.76 2.02 10.32
C TRP A 169 -14.53 0.94 11.38
N TYR A 170 -15.61 0.38 11.88
CA TYR A 170 -15.64 -0.59 12.97
C TYR A 170 -16.10 -1.95 12.44
N PHE A 171 -15.40 -2.99 12.86
CA PHE A 171 -15.88 -4.35 12.80
C PHE A 171 -16.99 -4.51 13.84
N ASN A 172 -18.20 -4.84 13.42
CA ASN A 172 -19.37 -4.99 14.30
C ASN A 172 -19.85 -6.44 14.34
N ALA A 173 -20.71 -6.76 15.30
CA ALA A 173 -21.34 -8.07 15.38
C ALA A 173 -22.19 -8.36 14.13
N GLY A 174 -22.22 -9.61 13.70
CA GLY A 174 -22.92 -10.01 12.47
C GLY A 174 -22.13 -9.74 11.19
N GLU A 175 -20.80 -9.65 11.28
CA GLU A 175 -19.90 -9.51 10.11
C GLU A 175 -20.13 -8.21 9.33
N VAL A 176 -20.51 -7.14 10.04
CA VAL A 176 -20.80 -5.83 9.46
C VAL A 176 -19.60 -4.87 9.66
N LEU A 177 -19.19 -4.22 8.58
CA LEU A 177 -18.25 -3.09 8.59
C LEU A 177 -19.05 -1.78 8.47
N SER A 178 -18.90 -0.86 9.43
CA SER A 178 -19.58 0.45 9.33
C SER A 178 -18.85 1.56 10.09
N ASN A 179 -19.14 2.82 9.76
CA ASN A 179 -18.60 3.98 10.46
C ASN A 179 -19.27 4.28 11.82
N VAL A 180 -20.16 3.40 12.29
CA VAL A 180 -20.82 3.50 13.60
C VAL A 180 -20.49 2.27 14.44
N SER A 181 -19.83 2.49 15.58
CA SER A 181 -19.54 1.39 16.51
C SER A 181 -20.82 0.92 17.21
N SER A 182 -21.12 -0.38 17.13
CA SER A 182 -22.14 -1.01 17.97
C SER A 182 -21.65 -1.34 19.40
N GLY A 183 -20.41 -0.95 19.73
CA GLY A 183 -19.70 -1.42 20.92
C GLY A 183 -19.24 -2.88 20.81
N THR A 184 -18.69 -3.41 21.89
CA THR A 184 -18.09 -4.77 21.94
C THR A 184 -19.06 -5.85 22.44
N ILE A 185 -20.33 -5.50 22.68
CA ILE A 185 -21.33 -6.42 23.21
C ILE A 185 -21.59 -7.51 22.16
N ASN A 186 -21.43 -8.78 22.54
CA ASN A 186 -21.59 -9.97 21.67
C ASN A 186 -20.59 -10.10 20.51
N MET A 187 -19.49 -9.35 20.52
CA MET A 187 -18.44 -9.48 19.52
C MET A 187 -17.61 -10.74 19.81
N LYS A 188 -18.00 -11.87 19.21
CA LYS A 188 -17.31 -13.17 19.29
C LYS A 188 -16.95 -13.65 17.89
N CYS A 189 -15.87 -13.09 17.35
CA CYS A 189 -15.29 -13.55 16.09
C CYS A 189 -14.03 -14.36 16.44
N SER A 190 -13.97 -15.62 16.00
CA SER A 190 -12.83 -16.48 16.23
C SER A 190 -12.70 -17.43 15.05
N TYR A 191 -11.46 -17.69 14.64
CA TYR A 191 -11.13 -18.63 13.59
C TYR A 191 -9.99 -19.53 14.04
N LEU A 192 -9.81 -20.66 13.37
CA LEU A 192 -8.70 -21.57 13.61
C LEU A 192 -7.67 -21.39 12.49
N TYR A 193 -6.54 -20.77 12.81
CA TYR A 193 -5.40 -20.74 11.91
C TYR A 193 -4.64 -22.07 11.96
N ASN A 194 -4.43 -22.67 10.80
CA ASN A 194 -3.65 -23.90 10.65
C ASN A 194 -2.37 -23.65 9.84
N PRO A 195 -1.17 -23.65 10.45
CA PRO A 195 0.07 -23.38 9.73
C PRO A 195 0.40 -24.34 8.57
N ILE A 196 -0.18 -25.56 8.54
CA ILE A 196 -0.01 -26.51 7.43
C ILE A 196 -1.01 -26.29 6.28
N ASP A 197 -1.96 -25.38 6.45
CA ASP A 197 -2.93 -24.93 5.44
C ASP A 197 -3.09 -23.40 5.55
N PRO A 198 -2.03 -22.62 5.23
CA PRO A 198 -2.09 -21.18 5.33
C PRO A 198 -3.02 -20.59 4.25
N VAL A 199 -3.61 -19.43 4.55
CA VAL A 199 -4.35 -18.64 3.57
C VAL A 199 -3.45 -18.33 2.36
N PRO A 200 -3.83 -18.70 1.12
CA PRO A 200 -3.05 -18.39 -0.06
C PRO A 200 -2.91 -16.88 -0.28
N ASN A 201 -1.73 -16.42 -0.69
CA ASN A 201 -1.53 -15.02 -1.06
C ASN A 201 -2.00 -14.79 -2.51
N LEU A 202 -2.98 -13.91 -2.70
CA LEU A 202 -3.62 -13.65 -3.99
C LEU A 202 -3.83 -12.14 -4.18
N GLY A 203 -3.19 -11.57 -5.20
CA GLY A 203 -3.29 -10.15 -5.55
C GLY A 203 -2.48 -9.23 -4.64
N GLY A 204 -2.87 -7.96 -4.61
CA GLY A 204 -2.22 -6.93 -3.81
C GLY A 204 -0.78 -6.64 -4.26
N GLN A 205 0.04 -6.25 -3.29
CA GLN A 205 1.46 -5.91 -3.45
C GLN A 205 2.35 -7.16 -3.41
N ASN A 206 2.06 -8.17 -4.24
CA ASN A 206 2.76 -9.45 -4.25
C ASN A 206 3.93 -9.48 -5.25
N GLN A 207 4.89 -10.39 -5.04
CA GLN A 207 6.14 -10.51 -5.83
C GLN A 207 6.22 -11.71 -6.82
N PRO A 208 5.49 -12.84 -6.70
CA PRO A 208 5.24 -13.65 -7.89
C PRO A 208 4.34 -12.83 -8.83
N PHE A 209 4.90 -12.49 -9.98
CA PHE A 209 4.35 -11.47 -10.88
C PHE A 209 3.00 -11.86 -11.54
N ASP A 210 2.64 -13.13 -11.48
CA ASP A 210 1.37 -13.69 -11.96
C ASP A 210 0.22 -13.59 -10.93
N LEU A 211 0.52 -13.28 -9.67
CA LEU A 211 -0.47 -13.21 -8.57
C LEU A 211 -0.50 -11.83 -7.90
N CYS A 212 -0.15 -10.76 -8.63
CA CYS A 212 -0.13 -9.38 -8.13
C CYS A 212 -1.23 -8.52 -8.74
N GLY A 213 -1.56 -7.41 -8.08
CA GLY A 213 -2.61 -6.50 -8.55
C GLY A 213 -4.01 -6.81 -8.02
N PRO A 214 -5.04 -6.21 -8.60
CA PRO A 214 -6.42 -6.51 -8.23
C PRO A 214 -6.79 -7.92 -8.73
N MET A 215 -7.16 -8.78 -7.80
CA MET A 215 -7.57 -10.16 -8.04
C MET A 215 -8.84 -10.42 -7.25
N ASP A 216 -9.72 -11.26 -7.79
CA ASP A 216 -10.91 -11.75 -7.12
C ASP A 216 -10.54 -12.49 -5.82
N GLN A 217 -11.16 -12.10 -4.71
CA GLN A 217 -10.87 -12.63 -3.38
C GLN A 217 -11.88 -13.69 -2.92
N ARG A 218 -12.93 -13.99 -3.70
CA ARG A 218 -14.00 -14.92 -3.30
C ARG A 218 -13.49 -16.28 -2.80
N ASP A 219 -12.52 -16.86 -3.49
CA ASP A 219 -11.95 -18.17 -3.08
C ASP A 219 -11.25 -18.11 -1.71
N ILE A 220 -10.66 -16.95 -1.39
CA ILE A 220 -10.01 -16.70 -0.11
C ILE A 220 -11.06 -16.41 0.97
N GLU A 221 -12.04 -15.58 0.66
CA GLU A 221 -13.13 -15.17 1.57
C GLU A 221 -14.03 -16.34 1.97
N ASN A 222 -14.13 -17.37 1.14
CA ASN A 222 -14.85 -18.61 1.46
C ASN A 222 -14.13 -19.53 2.47
N ARG A 223 -12.91 -19.21 2.90
CA ARG A 223 -12.17 -20.04 3.86
C ARG A 223 -12.67 -19.81 5.29
N GLY A 224 -12.77 -20.90 6.07
CA GLY A 224 -13.18 -20.84 7.47
C GLY A 224 -12.14 -20.21 8.43
N ASP A 225 -10.94 -19.91 7.95
CA ASP A 225 -9.89 -19.18 8.67
C ASP A 225 -9.76 -17.71 8.26
N VAL A 226 -10.73 -17.18 7.53
CA VAL A 226 -10.84 -15.78 7.13
C VAL A 226 -12.12 -15.19 7.74
N LEU A 227 -11.98 -14.07 8.45
CA LEU A 227 -13.12 -13.32 8.96
C LEU A 227 -13.48 -12.23 7.95
N LEU A 228 -14.73 -12.25 7.46
CA LEU A 228 -15.25 -11.23 6.57
C LEU A 228 -16.06 -10.20 7.36
N PHE A 229 -15.87 -8.93 7.03
CA PHE A 229 -16.71 -7.84 7.50
C PHE A 229 -17.04 -6.95 6.32
N GLU A 230 -18.33 -6.81 6.02
CA GLU A 230 -18.79 -6.12 4.82
C GLU A 230 -19.72 -4.97 5.19
N THR A 231 -19.69 -3.90 4.41
CA THR A 231 -20.66 -2.82 4.55
C THR A 231 -22.01 -3.28 3.99
N ASP A 232 -23.10 -2.59 4.32
CA ASP A 232 -24.27 -2.67 3.44
C ASP A 232 -23.89 -2.13 2.04
N ASN A 233 -24.67 -2.49 1.01
CA ASN A 233 -24.49 -1.91 -0.32
C ASN A 233 -24.42 -0.38 -0.23
N LEU A 234 -23.32 0.19 -0.72
CA LEU A 234 -23.10 1.62 -0.69
C LEU A 234 -24.11 2.31 -1.61
N THR A 235 -24.85 3.27 -1.07
CA THR A 235 -25.82 4.07 -1.86
C THR A 235 -25.18 5.30 -2.50
N GLU A 236 -23.97 5.66 -2.06
CA GLU A 236 -23.18 6.79 -2.54
C GLU A 236 -21.70 6.38 -2.59
N PRO A 237 -20.88 6.92 -3.51
CA PRO A 237 -19.46 6.61 -3.57
C PRO A 237 -18.72 6.97 -2.28
N VAL A 238 -17.86 6.07 -1.81
CA VAL A 238 -16.94 6.32 -0.69
C VAL A 238 -15.53 6.39 -1.23
N GLU A 239 -14.89 7.54 -1.07
CA GLU A 239 -13.51 7.75 -1.51
C GLU A 239 -12.53 7.54 -0.35
N THR A 240 -11.47 6.76 -0.57
CA THR A 240 -10.37 6.60 0.37
C THR A 240 -9.04 6.80 -0.33
N VAL A 241 -8.26 7.79 0.11
CA VAL A 241 -6.91 8.07 -0.38
C VAL A 241 -5.98 8.33 0.79
N GLY A 242 -4.85 7.63 0.83
CA GLY A 242 -3.84 7.82 1.87
C GLY A 242 -3.45 6.53 2.56
N ARG A 243 -2.89 6.68 3.77
CA ARG A 243 -2.46 5.53 4.57
C ARG A 243 -3.65 4.93 5.31
N ILE A 244 -3.79 3.61 5.20
CA ILE A 244 -4.82 2.82 5.90
C ILE A 244 -4.15 2.11 7.08
N TRP A 245 -4.82 2.12 8.23
CA TRP A 245 -4.31 1.50 9.46
C TRP A 245 -5.42 0.68 10.13
N GLY A 246 -5.05 -0.46 10.71
CA GLY A 246 -5.97 -1.29 11.51
C GLY A 246 -5.62 -1.22 13.00
N HIS A 247 -6.64 -1.07 13.85
CA HIS A 247 -6.51 -1.21 15.30
C HIS A 247 -7.26 -2.46 15.74
N LEU A 248 -6.52 -3.54 16.02
CA LEU A 248 -7.10 -4.83 16.41
C LEU A 248 -6.97 -5.09 17.91
N TYR A 249 -8.05 -5.56 18.51
CA TYR A 249 -8.04 -6.17 19.85
C TYR A 249 -8.09 -7.69 19.68
N VAL A 250 -6.98 -8.36 19.94
CA VAL A 250 -6.80 -9.78 19.61
C VAL A 250 -6.41 -10.61 20.83
N SER A 251 -6.70 -11.89 20.76
CA SER A 251 -6.18 -12.90 21.68
C SER A 251 -5.91 -14.19 20.90
N SER A 252 -4.85 -14.90 21.28
CA SER A 252 -4.49 -16.20 20.69
C SER A 252 -4.29 -17.22 21.81
N ASN A 253 -4.56 -18.48 21.51
CA ASN A 253 -4.22 -19.61 22.39
C ASN A 253 -2.75 -20.06 22.22
N CYS A 254 -2.03 -19.50 21.24
CA CYS A 254 -0.61 -19.71 20.99
C CYS A 254 0.22 -18.56 21.58
N THR A 255 1.53 -18.78 21.72
CA THR A 255 2.48 -17.76 22.22
C THR A 255 2.86 -16.72 21.18
N ASP A 256 2.64 -17.02 19.89
CA ASP A 256 2.96 -16.16 18.76
C ASP A 256 2.00 -16.47 17.60
N THR A 257 1.67 -15.46 16.79
CA THR A 257 0.82 -15.57 15.59
C THR A 257 0.88 -14.28 14.78
N ASP A 258 0.59 -14.39 13.48
CA ASP A 258 0.42 -13.22 12.62
C ASP A 258 -1.06 -12.86 12.47
N PHE A 259 -1.32 -11.56 12.22
CA PHE A 259 -2.63 -11.04 11.83
C PHE A 259 -2.48 -10.21 10.56
N THR A 260 -3.36 -10.45 9.59
CA THR A 260 -3.41 -9.72 8.33
C THR A 260 -4.80 -9.10 8.15
N ILE A 261 -4.85 -7.88 7.62
CA ILE A 261 -6.09 -7.20 7.25
C ILE A 261 -6.00 -6.90 5.76
N LYS A 262 -7.10 -7.10 5.05
CA LYS A 262 -7.26 -6.73 3.65
C LYS A 262 -8.50 -5.85 3.52
N LEU A 263 -8.36 -4.75 2.79
CA LEU A 263 -9.50 -3.97 2.32
C LEU A 263 -9.78 -4.42 0.89
N THR A 264 -11.01 -4.85 0.63
CA THR A 264 -11.51 -5.26 -0.68
C THR A 264 -12.63 -4.33 -1.11
N ASP A 265 -12.81 -4.19 -2.42
CA ASP A 265 -13.92 -3.47 -3.05
C ASP A 265 -14.81 -4.53 -3.72
N VAL A 266 -16.03 -4.70 -3.22
CA VAL A 266 -16.97 -5.72 -3.70
C VAL A 266 -17.80 -5.12 -4.82
N TYR A 267 -17.62 -5.66 -6.02
CA TYR A 267 -18.32 -5.17 -7.21
C TYR A 267 -19.78 -5.63 -7.21
N PRO A 268 -20.69 -4.97 -7.97
CA PRO A 268 -22.10 -5.34 -7.98
C PRO A 268 -22.42 -6.78 -8.45
N ASP A 269 -21.51 -7.42 -9.18
CA ASP A 269 -21.61 -8.83 -9.60
C ASP A 269 -21.08 -9.83 -8.56
N GLY A 270 -20.51 -9.31 -7.46
CA GLY A 270 -19.89 -10.06 -6.36
C GLY A 270 -18.60 -10.75 -6.76
#